data_AF-A6E6Q4-F1
#
_entry.id   AF-A6E6Q4-F1
#
_cell.length_a   1.000
_cell.length_b   1.000
_cell.length_c   1.000
_cell.angle_alpha   90.00
_cell.angle_beta   90.00
_cell.angle_gamma   90.00
#
_symmetry.space_group_name_H-M   'P 1'
#
loop_
_entity.id
_entity.type
_entity.pdbx_description
1 polymer ?
#
loop_
_entity_poly.entity_id
_entity_poly.type
_entity_poly.pdbx_seq_one_letter_code
_entity_poly.pdbx_strand_id
1 'polypeptide(L)'
;MPVAAYSQKAYETIPYAARFNGQQIKLTFADGYIGASEVMVTKAGRKKKDLFIADQGFVGKDRQLKFSAYKTSSAAAGDTFVLTDIEEFYDELPKVIRCCYKKGGKRYSIRFIKQ
;
A
#
# COMPACT_ATOMS: atom_id res chain seq x y z
N MET A 1 -8.52 -32.75 -21.86
CA MET A 1 -7.36 -32.99 -20.96
C MET A 1 -7.17 -31.71 -20.14
N PRO A 2 -6.91 -31.80 -18.82
CA PRO A 2 -7.03 -30.67 -17.91
C PRO A 2 -6.04 -29.58 -18.28
N VAL A 3 -6.54 -28.36 -18.48
CA VAL A 3 -5.71 -27.16 -18.54
C VAL A 3 -5.09 -27.00 -17.16
N ALA A 4 -3.78 -27.25 -17.06
CA ALA A 4 -3.01 -26.87 -15.90
C ALA A 4 -3.10 -25.34 -15.79
N ALA A 5 -4.08 -24.86 -15.02
CA ALA A 5 -4.09 -23.53 -14.48
C ALA A 5 -2.83 -23.47 -13.61
N TYR A 6 -1.75 -22.92 -14.17
CA TYR A 6 -0.59 -22.50 -13.40
C TYR A 6 -1.14 -21.62 -12.30
N SER A 7 -1.17 -22.16 -11.09
CA SER A 7 -1.45 -21.42 -9.88
C SER A 7 -0.49 -20.24 -9.91
N GLN A 8 -1.02 -19.03 -10.18
CA GLN A 8 -0.29 -17.80 -9.95
C GLN A 8 0.24 -17.95 -8.53
N LYS A 9 1.58 -17.89 -8.32
CA LYS A 9 2.17 -17.99 -6.98
C LYS A 9 1.28 -17.18 -6.04
N ALA A 10 0.50 -17.86 -5.21
CA ALA A 10 -0.55 -17.22 -4.44
C ALA A 10 0.15 -16.48 -3.31
N TYR A 11 0.52 -15.23 -3.58
CA TYR A 11 0.94 -14.32 -2.54
C TYR A 11 -0.30 -14.01 -1.69
N GLU A 12 -0.17 -14.12 -0.38
CA GLU A 12 -1.27 -13.74 0.51
C GLU A 12 -1.37 -12.23 0.53
N THR A 13 -2.54 -11.70 0.17
CA THR A 13 -2.79 -10.27 0.29
C THR A 13 -3.45 -10.00 1.63
N ILE A 14 -2.75 -9.29 2.51
CA ILE A 14 -3.27 -8.89 3.80
C ILE A 14 -3.87 -7.50 3.70
N PRO A 15 -5.18 -7.35 3.94
CA PRO A 15 -5.82 -6.05 3.96
C PRO A 15 -5.50 -5.31 5.26
N TYR A 16 -5.09 -4.06 5.11
CA TYR A 16 -4.92 -3.09 6.17
C TYR A 16 -5.80 -1.89 5.90
N ALA A 17 -6.33 -1.27 6.94
CA ALA A 17 -7.10 -0.04 6.83
C ALA A 17 -6.53 1.06 7.73
N ALA A 18 -6.57 2.28 7.22
CA ALA A 18 -6.31 3.49 7.95
C ALA A 18 -7.40 4.51 7.64
N ARG A 19 -7.57 5.47 8.56
CA ARG A 19 -8.38 6.66 8.33
C ARG A 19 -7.53 7.89 8.54
N PHE A 20 -7.53 8.77 7.56
CA PHE A 20 -6.78 10.02 7.62
C PHE A 20 -7.64 11.16 7.09
N ASN A 21 -7.92 12.14 7.95
CA ASN A 21 -8.63 13.37 7.59
C ASN A 21 -9.94 13.14 6.79
N GLY A 22 -10.78 12.20 7.26
CA GLY A 22 -12.04 11.81 6.60
C GLY A 22 -11.88 10.95 5.33
N GLN A 23 -10.67 10.49 5.03
CA GLN A 23 -10.37 9.59 3.91
C GLN A 23 -10.09 8.20 4.45
N GLN A 24 -10.71 7.20 3.84
CA GLN A 24 -10.42 5.79 4.13
C GLN A 24 -9.29 5.35 3.22
N ILE A 25 -8.21 4.87 3.81
CA ILE A 25 -7.04 4.37 3.09
C ILE A 25 -6.97 2.88 3.34
N LYS A 26 -6.98 2.08 2.29
CA LYS A 26 -6.82 0.63 2.36
C LYS A 26 -5.46 0.28 1.77
N LEU A 27 -4.64 -0.43 2.52
CA LEU A 27 -3.38 -0.98 2.05
C LEU A 27 -3.60 -2.48 1.86
N THR A 28 -3.36 -2.97 0.66
CA THR A 28 -3.30 -4.40 0.37
C THR A 28 -1.82 -4.77 0.37
N PHE A 29 -1.36 -5.45 1.43
CA PHE A 29 0.04 -5.85 1.54
C PHE A 29 0.20 -7.25 0.98
N ALA A 30 1.00 -7.41 -0.07
CA ALA A 30 1.23 -8.72 -0.70
C ALA A 30 2.41 -9.43 -0.02
N ASP A 31 2.08 -10.36 0.87
CA ASP A 31 3.03 -11.23 1.56
C ASP A 31 3.66 -12.23 0.58
N GLY A 32 4.98 -12.28 0.54
CA GLY A 32 5.74 -13.06 -0.45
C GLY A 32 6.00 -12.36 -1.78
N TYR A 33 5.34 -11.25 -2.09
CA TYR A 33 5.70 -10.38 -3.22
C TYR A 33 5.33 -8.93 -2.96
N ILE A 34 6.18 -8.24 -2.20
CA ILE A 34 5.88 -6.90 -1.68
C ILE A 34 5.60 -5.86 -2.77
N GLY A 35 6.09 -6.09 -4.00
CA GLY A 35 5.80 -5.25 -5.17
C GLY A 35 4.37 -5.30 -5.67
N ALA A 36 3.60 -6.34 -5.34
CA ALA A 36 2.16 -6.36 -5.57
C ALA A 36 1.36 -5.65 -4.46
N SER A 37 2.05 -4.97 -3.53
CA SER A 37 1.35 -4.15 -2.55
C SER A 37 0.75 -2.91 -3.19
N GLU A 38 -0.45 -2.56 -2.76
CA GLU A 38 -1.22 -1.45 -3.31
C GLU A 38 -1.86 -0.64 -2.20
N VAL A 39 -1.92 0.68 -2.35
CA VAL A 39 -2.61 1.58 -1.43
C VAL A 39 -3.75 2.26 -2.17
N MET A 40 -4.96 2.09 -1.68
CA MET A 40 -6.17 2.68 -2.23
C MET A 40 -6.74 3.70 -1.27
N VAL A 41 -6.78 4.96 -1.69
CA VAL A 41 -7.37 6.06 -0.93
C VAL A 41 -8.76 6.35 -1.47
N THR A 42 -9.76 6.28 -0.60
CA THR A 42 -11.16 6.64 -0.90
C THR A 42 -11.53 7.84 -0.04
N LYS A 43 -11.83 8.98 -0.68
CA LYS A 43 -12.28 10.19 0.03
C LYS A 43 -13.78 10.11 0.26
N ALA A 44 -14.24 10.41 1.48
CA ALA A 44 -15.66 10.57 1.75
C ALA A 44 -16.26 11.64 0.81
N GLY A 45 -17.34 11.31 0.11
CA GLY A 45 -18.00 12.20 -0.84
C GLY A 45 -17.42 12.23 -2.26
N ARG A 46 -16.31 11.53 -2.56
CA ARG A 46 -15.84 11.33 -3.94
C ARG A 46 -15.99 9.86 -4.35
N LYS A 47 -16.65 9.62 -5.49
CA LYS A 47 -16.71 8.28 -6.13
C LYS A 47 -15.36 7.80 -6.68
N LYS A 48 -14.41 8.73 -6.87
CA LYS A 48 -13.06 8.40 -7.38
C LYS A 48 -12.20 7.83 -6.25
N LYS A 49 -11.59 6.68 -6.54
CA LYS A 49 -10.61 6.02 -5.70
C LYS A 49 -9.23 6.35 -6.27
N ASP A 50 -8.34 6.78 -5.41
CA ASP A 50 -6.96 7.07 -5.75
C ASP A 50 -6.11 5.83 -5.47
N LEU A 51 -5.55 5.23 -6.51
CA LEU A 51 -4.72 4.02 -6.41
C LEU A 51 -3.25 4.41 -6.45
N PHE A 52 -2.48 3.86 -5.52
CA PHE A 52 -1.05 4.02 -5.41
C PHE A 52 -0.42 2.62 -5.45
N ILE A 53 0.57 2.45 -6.31
CA ILE A 53 1.28 1.18 -6.47
C ILE A 53 2.69 1.31 -5.90
N ALA A 54 3.24 0.21 -5.40
CA ALA A 54 4.62 0.19 -4.95
C ALA A 54 5.55 0.56 -6.11
N ASP A 55 6.45 1.53 -5.87
CA ASP A 55 7.43 1.98 -6.86
C ASP A 55 8.53 0.93 -7.05
N GLN A 56 8.80 0.18 -5.98
CA GLN A 56 9.80 -0.88 -5.93
C GLN A 56 9.17 -2.16 -5.39
N GLY A 57 9.54 -3.28 -6.02
CA GLY A 57 9.12 -4.61 -5.60
C GLY A 57 9.93 -5.21 -4.46
N PHE A 58 10.66 -4.39 -3.73
CA PHE A 58 11.54 -4.79 -2.63
C PHE A 58 11.56 -3.69 -1.57
N VAL A 59 11.89 -4.07 -0.34
CA VAL A 59 12.03 -3.13 0.76
C VAL A 59 13.32 -2.33 0.55
N GLY A 60 13.22 -1.01 0.49
CA GLY A 60 14.41 -0.16 0.38
C GLY A 60 15.35 -0.34 1.58
N LYS A 61 16.62 0.06 1.44
CA LYS A 61 17.67 -0.08 2.49
C LYS A 61 17.29 0.41 3.90
N ASP A 62 16.28 1.28 4.01
CA ASP A 62 15.81 1.86 5.27
C ASP A 62 14.55 1.17 5.83
N ARG A 63 14.20 -0.03 5.37
CA ARG A 63 12.93 -0.69 5.73
C ARG A 63 11.70 0.14 5.30
N GLN A 64 11.82 0.77 4.13
CA GLN A 64 10.80 1.66 3.59
C GLN A 64 10.30 1.17 2.23
N LEU A 65 8.98 1.20 2.06
CA LEU A 65 8.33 0.92 0.78
C LEU A 65 7.60 2.17 0.30
N LYS A 66 8.00 2.68 -0.87
CA LYS A 66 7.40 3.88 -1.47
C LYS A 66 6.31 3.47 -2.46
N PHE A 67 5.19 4.19 -2.42
CA PHE A 67 4.08 4.03 -3.32
C PHE A 67 3.79 5.34 -4.00
N SER A 68 3.76 5.29 -5.32
CA SER A 68 3.51 6.42 -6.19
C SER A 68 2.10 6.31 -6.75
N ALA A 69 1.46 7.46 -7.01
CA ALA A 69 0.14 7.48 -7.61
C ALA A 69 0.16 6.76 -8.96
N TYR A 70 -0.73 5.80 -9.15
CA TYR A 70 -0.91 5.15 -10.45
C TYR A 70 -1.45 6.16 -11.45
N LYS A 71 -1.09 6.07 -12.74
CA LYS A 71 -1.39 7.09 -13.77
C LYS A 71 -2.86 7.53 -13.86
N THR A 72 -3.80 6.70 -13.40
CA THR A 72 -5.26 6.99 -13.40
C THR A 72 -5.76 7.68 -12.12
N SER A 73 -4.89 7.88 -11.12
CA SER A 73 -5.26 8.47 -9.84
C SER A 73 -5.51 9.97 -9.99
N SER A 74 -6.55 10.47 -9.33
CA SER A 74 -6.79 11.91 -9.14
C SER A 74 -5.98 12.51 -7.97
N ALA A 75 -4.94 11.80 -7.53
CA ALA A 75 -4.00 12.27 -6.54
C ALA A 75 -3.17 13.43 -7.12
N ALA A 76 -2.72 14.35 -6.28
CA ALA A 76 -1.90 15.46 -6.78
C ALA A 76 -0.55 14.92 -7.28
N ALA A 77 0.00 15.52 -8.34
CA ALA A 77 1.33 15.18 -8.81
C ALA A 77 2.35 15.38 -7.67
N GLY A 78 3.00 14.30 -7.24
CA GLY A 78 3.92 14.29 -6.09
C GLY A 78 3.34 13.75 -4.77
N ASP A 79 2.09 13.28 -4.76
CA ASP A 79 1.56 12.51 -3.63
C ASP A 79 2.24 11.13 -3.59
N THR A 80 2.82 10.79 -2.43
CA THR A 80 3.55 9.52 -2.26
C THR A 80 3.25 8.96 -0.88
N PHE A 81 2.96 7.66 -0.80
CA PHE A 81 2.91 6.96 0.47
C PHE A 81 4.24 6.27 0.72
N VAL A 82 4.77 6.38 1.92
CA VAL A 82 6.00 5.68 2.31
C VAL A 82 5.67 4.84 3.53
N LEU A 83 5.50 3.54 3.34
CA LEU A 83 5.49 2.63 4.48
C LEU A 83 6.89 2.60 5.07
N THR A 84 6.95 2.59 6.39
CA THR A 84 8.19 2.57 7.18
C THR A 84 8.08 1.40 8.16
N ASP A 85 9.22 0.83 8.53
CA ASP A 85 9.28 -0.33 9.43
C ASP A 85 8.75 -1.60 8.75
N ILE A 86 8.96 -1.71 7.43
CA ILE A 86 8.60 -2.87 6.61
C ILE A 86 9.78 -3.84 6.53
N GLU A 87 9.55 -5.12 6.76
CA GLU A 87 10.52 -6.20 6.57
C GLU A 87 10.18 -6.98 5.29
N GLU A 88 11.22 -7.53 4.65
CA GLU A 88 11.06 -8.28 3.39
C GLU A 88 10.46 -9.66 3.63
N PHE A 89 10.68 -10.20 4.82
CA PHE A 89 10.10 -11.44 5.32
C PHE A 89 9.55 -11.18 6.71
N TYR A 90 8.28 -11.50 6.91
CA TYR A 90 7.64 -11.49 8.21
C TYR A 90 7.26 -12.91 8.58
N ASP A 91 7.75 -13.42 9.71
CA ASP A 91 7.18 -14.63 10.33
C ASP A 91 5.73 -14.40 10.76
N GLU A 92 5.46 -13.20 11.30
CA GLU A 92 4.10 -12.74 11.62
C GLU A 92 3.95 -11.27 11.21
N LEU A 93 3.01 -10.98 10.31
CA LEU A 93 2.81 -9.61 9.84
C LEU A 93 2.30 -8.69 10.97
N PRO A 94 2.85 -7.48 11.09
CA PRO A 94 2.57 -6.58 12.19
C PRO A 94 1.10 -6.15 12.17
N LYS A 95 0.45 -6.16 13.34
CA LYS A 95 -0.94 -5.68 13.47
C LYS A 95 -1.11 -4.23 13.06
N VAL A 96 -0.04 -3.44 13.15
CA VAL A 96 -0.02 -2.02 12.80
C VAL A 96 1.20 -1.71 11.94
N ILE A 97 0.97 -1.15 10.75
CA ILE A 97 2.02 -0.69 9.86
C ILE A 97 2.07 0.85 9.89
N ARG A 98 3.27 1.42 10.03
CA ARG A 98 3.48 2.87 9.99
C ARG A 98 3.64 3.32 8.54
N CYS A 99 2.95 4.40 8.20
CA CYS A 99 3.06 5.03 6.90
C CYS A 99 3.26 6.53 7.04
N CYS A 100 4.02 7.10 6.12
CA CYS A 100 4.21 8.52 5.96
C CYS A 100 3.64 8.92 4.60
N TYR A 101 2.49 9.60 4.61
CA TYR A 101 1.87 10.16 3.42
C TYR A 101 2.44 11.55 3.15
N LYS A 102 3.12 11.70 2.03
CA LYS A 102 3.58 12.98 1.52
C LYS A 102 2.52 13.54 0.58
N LYS A 103 2.00 14.73 0.90
CA LYS A 103 1.03 15.45 0.09
C LYS A 103 1.40 16.92 0.00
N GLY A 104 1.67 17.40 -1.21
CA GLY A 104 2.00 18.82 -1.46
C GLY A 104 3.13 19.36 -0.58
N GLY A 105 4.21 18.59 -0.43
CA GLY A 105 5.38 18.95 0.39
C GLY A 105 5.22 18.74 1.91
N LYS A 106 4.01 18.50 2.41
CA LYS A 106 3.76 18.15 3.82
C LYS A 106 3.81 16.64 4.03
N ARG A 107 4.32 16.21 5.18
CA ARG A 107 4.41 14.80 5.57
C ARG A 107 3.41 14.52 6.68
N TYR A 108 2.62 13.46 6.53
CA TYR A 108 1.61 13.05 7.49
C TYR A 108 1.86 11.61 7.91
N SER A 109 1.97 11.37 9.21
CA SER A 109 2.10 10.01 9.74
C SER A 109 0.73 9.37 9.87
N ILE A 110 0.55 8.22 9.24
CA ILE A 110 -0.67 7.42 9.19
C ILE A 110 -0.33 6.04 9.75
N ARG A 111 -1.28 5.43 10.46
CA ARG A 111 -1.15 4.07 10.99
C ARG A 111 -2.18 3.19 10.32
N PHE A 112 -1.69 2.18 9.61
CA PHE A 112 -2.49 1.12 9.04
C PHE A 112 -2.71 0.04 10.08
N ILE A 113 -3.95 -0.39 10.25
CA ILE A 113 -4.33 -1.44 11.18
C ILE A 113 -4.79 -2.64 10.35
N LYS A 114 -4.29 -3.82 10.68
CA LYS A 114 -4.68 -5.08 10.03
C LYS A 114 -6.19 -5.27 10.18
N GLN A 115 -6.89 -5.54 9.09
CA GLN A 115 -8.34 -5.79 9.07
C GLN A 115 -8.66 -7.26 9.36
#